data_AF-A0A1Z9B9Q8-F1
#
_entry.id   AF-A0A1Z9B9Q8-F1
#
_cell.length_a   1.000
_cell.length_b   1.000
_cell.length_c   1.000
_cell.angle_alpha   90.00
_cell.angle_beta   90.00
_cell.angle_gamma   90.00
#
_symmetry.space_group_name_H-M   'P 1'
#
loop_
_entity.id
_entity.type
_entity.pdbx_description
1 polymer ?
#
loop_
_entity_poly.entity_id
_entity_poly.type
_entity_poly.pdbx_seq_one_letter_code
_entity_poly.pdbx_strand_id
1 'polypeptide(L)'
;MLKAKLGQEDSRPPVFTEEDRAKIRQTLTKFSSRQTKKVKKIEQSDNPIPHINNQKYHVAFSWKDWPKELDEVPHLFLFRLHIWPLLRYKNPISLDELQALCVVSGVSGIATDNKASGYYMSGLFENGGVIDKVFFTLTPTEEDKEVVIIDNCTFKTLIE
;
A
#
# COMPACT_ATOMS: atom_id res chain seq x y z
N MET A 1 -54.63 -0.98 42.33
CA MET A 1 -54.06 0.19 43.05
C MET A 1 -53.30 -0.31 44.28
N LEU A 2 -52.04 0.12 44.45
CA LEU A 2 -51.18 0.19 45.65
C LEU A 2 -49.72 -0.02 45.18
N LYS A 3 -49.08 1.08 44.73
CA LYS A 3 -48.17 1.97 45.48
C LYS A 3 -46.73 1.41 45.57
N ALA A 4 -45.85 2.09 44.86
CA ALA A 4 -44.40 1.97 44.91
C ALA A 4 -43.82 2.35 46.28
N LYS A 5 -42.68 1.77 46.63
CA LYS A 5 -41.62 2.43 47.42
C LYS A 5 -40.24 2.06 46.91
N LEU A 6 -39.40 3.08 46.96
CA LEU A 6 -38.12 3.33 46.33
C LEU A 6 -36.95 2.91 47.24
N GLY A 7 -35.77 2.67 46.65
CA GLY A 7 -34.46 2.60 47.30
C GLY A 7 -33.72 1.31 46.94
N GLN A 8 -32.48 1.27 46.46
CA GLN A 8 -31.36 2.23 46.46
C GLN A 8 -30.45 1.93 45.26
N GLU A 9 -29.81 2.96 44.72
CA GLU A 9 -28.62 2.83 43.87
C GLU A 9 -27.52 2.07 44.63
N ASP A 10 -26.91 1.09 43.97
CA ASP A 10 -25.53 0.72 44.29
C ASP A 10 -24.85 0.23 43.00
N SER A 11 -24.15 1.18 42.39
CA SER A 11 -23.19 1.00 41.32
C SER A 11 -22.08 0.04 41.75
N ARG A 12 -22.13 -1.21 41.30
CA ARG A 12 -20.97 -2.10 41.26
C ARG A 12 -20.94 -2.81 39.92
N PRO A 13 -19.84 -2.75 39.14
CA PRO A 13 -19.69 -3.60 37.97
C PRO A 13 -19.82 -5.07 38.42
N PRO A 14 -20.35 -5.98 37.58
CA PRO A 14 -20.45 -7.39 37.95
C PRO A 14 -19.05 -7.90 38.30
N VAL A 15 -18.79 -8.08 39.60
CA VAL A 15 -17.52 -8.61 40.09
C VAL A 15 -17.54 -10.09 39.75
N PHE A 16 -16.79 -10.48 38.72
CA PHE A 16 -16.59 -11.88 38.37
C PHE A 16 -16.23 -12.68 39.62
N THR A 17 -17.11 -13.61 40.00
CA THR A 17 -16.87 -14.52 41.11
C THR A 17 -15.70 -15.43 40.78
N GLU A 18 -15.10 -16.05 41.79
CA GLU A 18 -13.95 -16.93 41.60
C GLU A 18 -14.30 -18.15 40.72
N GLU A 19 -15.57 -18.57 40.75
CA GLU A 19 -16.13 -19.60 39.87
C GLU A 19 -16.21 -19.14 38.40
N ASP A 20 -16.59 -17.88 38.16
CA ASP A 20 -16.61 -17.31 36.81
C ASP A 20 -15.19 -17.16 36.25
N ARG A 21 -14.24 -16.76 37.10
CA ARG A 21 -12.81 -16.70 36.73
C ARG A 21 -12.27 -18.10 36.39
N ALA A 22 -12.68 -19.14 37.11
CA ALA A 22 -12.31 -20.52 36.80
C ALA A 22 -12.88 -21.00 35.45
N LYS A 23 -14.13 -20.65 35.14
CA LYS A 23 -14.75 -20.93 33.83
C LYS A 23 -14.04 -20.19 32.69
N ILE A 24 -13.69 -18.93 32.88
CA ILE A 24 -12.93 -18.13 31.90
C ILE A 24 -11.53 -18.73 31.69
N ARG A 25 -10.86 -19.16 32.76
CA ARG A 25 -9.56 -19.84 32.64
C ARG A 25 -9.69 -21.12 31.81
N GLN A 26 -10.68 -21.96 32.08
CA GLN A 26 -10.90 -23.20 31.31
C GLN A 26 -11.20 -22.95 29.83
N THR A 27 -12.00 -21.93 29.49
CA THR A 27 -12.26 -21.60 28.09
C THR A 27 -11.00 -21.08 27.40
N LEU A 28 -10.21 -20.23 28.06
CA LEU A 28 -8.92 -19.75 27.53
C LEU A 28 -7.92 -20.89 27.30
N THR A 29 -7.81 -21.87 28.20
CA THR A 29 -6.93 -23.04 27.98
C THR A 29 -7.37 -23.87 26.77
N LYS A 30 -8.68 -24.01 26.54
CA LYS A 30 -9.23 -24.72 25.37
C LYS A 30 -8.97 -23.99 24.04
N PHE A 31 -8.81 -22.66 24.06
CA PHE A 31 -8.41 -21.89 22.88
C PHE A 31 -6.91 -21.98 22.63
N SER A 32 -6.09 -21.91 23.68
CA SER A 32 -4.64 -22.09 23.58
C SER A 32 -4.27 -23.45 22.96
N SER A 33 -4.95 -24.52 23.35
CA SER A 33 -4.70 -25.86 22.79
C SER A 33 -5.19 -26.06 21.35
N ARG A 34 -6.00 -25.14 20.80
CA ARG A 34 -6.51 -25.21 19.41
C ARG A 34 -5.64 -24.46 18.39
N GLN A 35 -4.66 -23.66 18.82
CA GLN A 35 -3.85 -22.83 17.92
C GLN A 35 -2.43 -23.32 17.61
N THR A 36 -2.06 -24.54 17.97
CA THR A 36 -0.86 -25.19 17.42
C THR A 36 -1.18 -26.00 16.17
N LYS A 37 -1.96 -25.43 15.23
CA LYS A 37 -1.83 -25.86 13.83
C LYS A 37 -0.41 -25.49 13.42
N LYS A 38 0.45 -26.50 13.28
CA LYS A 38 1.85 -26.39 12.83
C LYS A 38 1.94 -25.34 11.72
N VAL A 39 2.42 -24.15 12.07
CA VAL A 39 2.94 -23.21 11.09
C VAL A 39 4.01 -24.00 10.35
N LYS A 40 3.79 -24.28 9.06
CA LYS A 40 4.84 -24.86 8.23
C LYS A 40 6.03 -23.93 8.39
N LYS A 41 7.15 -24.43 8.93
CA LYS A 41 8.42 -23.72 8.88
C LYS A 41 8.63 -23.37 7.42
N ILE A 42 8.56 -22.08 7.10
CA ILE A 42 9.05 -21.56 5.84
C ILE A 42 10.55 -21.87 5.92
N GLU A 43 11.03 -22.73 5.04
CA GLU A 43 12.45 -22.98 4.88
C GLU A 43 13.10 -21.62 4.63
N GLN A 44 13.90 -21.14 5.59
CA GLN A 44 14.76 -19.99 5.37
C GLN A 44 15.70 -20.41 4.26
N SER A 45 15.53 -19.84 3.07
CA SER A 45 16.48 -20.03 1.98
C SER A 45 17.83 -19.50 2.44
N ASP A 46 18.87 -20.33 2.35
CA ASP A 46 20.28 -19.99 2.69
C ASP A 46 20.87 -18.84 1.86
N ASN A 47 20.11 -18.28 0.92
CA ASN A 47 20.44 -17.06 0.22
C ASN A 47 19.80 -15.89 0.96
N PRO A 48 20.55 -15.10 1.75
CA PRO A 48 20.03 -13.85 2.27
C PRO A 48 19.64 -12.99 1.07
N ILE A 49 18.36 -12.64 0.96
CA ILE A 49 17.91 -11.62 0.01
C ILE A 49 18.78 -10.40 0.30
N PRO A 50 19.62 -9.94 -0.65
CA PRO A 50 20.48 -8.81 -0.39
C PRO A 50 19.58 -7.63 -0.05
N HIS A 51 19.90 -6.94 1.06
CA HIS A 51 19.23 -5.71 1.47
C HIS A 51 19.09 -4.79 0.24
N ILE A 52 17.95 -4.12 0.05
CA ILE A 52 17.63 -3.32 -1.14
C ILE A 52 18.78 -2.39 -1.58
N ASN A 53 19.50 -1.81 -0.61
CA ASN A 53 20.66 -0.94 -0.83
C ASN A 53 21.85 -1.63 -1.51
N ASN A 54 21.93 -2.96 -1.52
CA ASN A 54 23.01 -3.75 -2.13
C ASN A 54 22.61 -4.40 -3.46
N GLN A 55 21.37 -4.19 -3.93
CA GLN A 55 20.91 -4.75 -5.20
C GLN A 55 21.20 -3.76 -6.35
N LYS A 56 21.93 -4.24 -7.36
CA LYS A 56 22.14 -3.48 -8.59
C LYS A 56 20.89 -3.54 -9.45
N TYR A 57 20.04 -2.53 -9.34
CA TYR A 57 18.91 -2.35 -10.23
C TYR A 57 19.38 -1.85 -11.61
N HIS A 58 18.61 -2.16 -12.66
CA HIS A 58 18.84 -1.54 -13.97
C HIS A 58 18.65 -0.03 -13.87
N VAL A 59 19.52 0.74 -14.55
CA VAL A 59 19.52 2.21 -14.56
C VAL A 59 18.13 2.79 -14.89
N ALA A 60 17.37 2.10 -15.74
CA ALA A 60 15.96 2.34 -15.94
C ALA A 60 15.21 1.03 -16.20
N PHE A 61 13.97 0.93 -15.75
CA PHE A 61 13.10 -0.22 -15.97
C PHE A 61 11.62 0.19 -16.11
N SER A 62 10.82 -0.64 -16.77
CA SER A 62 9.37 -0.43 -16.91
C SER A 62 8.60 -1.03 -15.74
N TRP A 63 7.41 -0.53 -15.47
CA TRP A 63 6.46 -1.10 -14.51
C TRP A 63 6.19 -2.60 -14.69
N LYS A 64 6.38 -3.14 -15.90
CA LYS A 64 6.23 -4.59 -16.18
C LYS A 64 7.33 -5.42 -15.52
N ASP A 65 8.52 -4.85 -15.41
CA ASP A 65 9.72 -5.49 -14.88
C ASP A 65 9.98 -5.08 -13.43
N TRP A 66 8.93 -4.73 -12.69
CA TRP A 66 9.01 -4.23 -11.32
C TRP A 66 9.64 -5.25 -10.35
N PRO A 67 10.80 -4.94 -9.75
CA PRO A 67 11.39 -5.74 -8.69
C PRO A 67 10.49 -5.78 -7.45
N LYS A 68 10.24 -6.98 -6.89
CA LYS A 68 9.34 -7.14 -5.73
C LYS A 68 9.92 -6.55 -4.45
N GLU A 69 11.23 -6.44 -4.39
CA GLU A 69 11.98 -5.93 -3.25
C GLU A 69 11.63 -4.46 -3.00
N LEU A 70 11.31 -3.69 -4.04
CA LEU A 70 10.91 -2.29 -3.92
C LEU A 70 9.59 -2.09 -3.15
N ASP A 71 8.79 -3.14 -2.97
CA ASP A 71 7.56 -3.08 -2.18
C ASP A 71 7.84 -2.92 -0.67
N GLU A 72 9.08 -3.14 -0.21
CA GLU A 72 9.46 -2.82 1.16
C GLU A 72 9.52 -1.31 1.42
N VAL A 73 9.61 -0.49 0.36
CA VAL A 73 9.56 0.97 0.46
C VAL A 73 8.09 1.43 0.44
N PRO A 74 7.56 2.03 1.54
CA PRO A 74 6.14 2.34 1.65
C PRO A 74 5.59 3.22 0.53
N HIS A 75 6.36 4.23 0.10
CA HIS A 75 5.95 5.13 -0.98
C HIS A 75 5.83 4.41 -2.32
N LEU A 76 6.77 3.53 -2.64
CA LEU A 76 6.74 2.73 -3.86
C LEU A 76 5.61 1.70 -3.83
N PHE A 77 5.36 1.09 -2.67
CA PHE A 77 4.21 0.22 -2.48
C PHE A 77 2.87 0.95 -2.63
N LEU A 78 2.73 2.17 -2.10
CA LEU A 78 1.52 2.97 -2.31
C LEU A 78 1.35 3.38 -3.77
N PHE A 79 2.43 3.80 -4.43
CA PHE A 79 2.45 4.07 -5.87
C PHE A 79 1.95 2.87 -6.66
N ARG A 80 2.44 1.68 -6.28
CA ARG A 80 2.02 0.39 -6.81
C ARG A 80 0.50 0.25 -6.83
N LEU A 81 -0.11 0.46 -5.68
CA LEU A 81 -1.53 0.20 -5.47
C LEU A 81 -2.40 1.16 -6.28
N HIS A 82 -2.00 2.42 -6.38
CA HIS A 82 -2.77 3.44 -7.10
C HIS A 82 -2.63 3.35 -8.62
N ILE A 83 -1.41 3.19 -9.13
CA ILE A 83 -1.09 3.41 -10.55
C ILE A 83 -1.19 2.13 -11.38
N TRP A 84 -0.88 0.98 -10.79
CA TRP A 84 -0.77 -0.28 -11.53
C TRP A 84 -2.12 -0.79 -12.09
N PRO A 85 -3.27 -0.61 -11.41
CA PRO A 85 -4.58 -0.87 -12.01
C PRO A 85 -4.83 -0.02 -13.26
N LEU A 86 -4.46 1.26 -13.23
CA LEU A 86 -4.63 2.18 -14.37
C LEU A 86 -3.79 1.73 -15.58
N LEU A 87 -2.55 1.31 -15.33
CA LEU A 87 -1.66 0.77 -16.35
C LEU A 87 -2.15 -0.57 -16.94
N ARG A 88 -2.70 -1.45 -16.10
CA ARG A 88 -3.10 -2.81 -16.51
C ARG A 88 -4.41 -2.81 -17.29
N TYR A 89 -5.39 -2.03 -16.84
CA TYR A 89 -6.72 -2.01 -17.45
C TYR A 89 -6.90 -0.89 -18.47
N LYS A 90 -5.92 0.01 -18.61
CA LYS A 90 -5.98 1.17 -19.52
C LYS A 90 -7.20 2.04 -19.23
N ASN A 91 -7.51 2.19 -17.95
CA ASN A 91 -8.62 3.02 -17.51
C ASN A 91 -8.27 4.50 -17.74
N PRO A 92 -9.17 5.28 -18.36
CA PRO A 92 -9.00 6.72 -18.47
C PRO A 92 -9.05 7.36 -17.08
N ILE A 93 -8.21 8.37 -16.87
CA ILE A 93 -8.13 9.14 -15.63
C ILE A 93 -7.89 10.61 -15.98
N SER A 94 -8.43 11.55 -15.19
CA SER A 94 -8.09 12.96 -15.38
C SER A 94 -6.63 13.23 -14.98
N LEU A 95 -6.01 14.19 -15.65
CA LEU A 95 -4.62 14.55 -15.39
C LEU A 95 -4.44 15.05 -13.94
N ASP A 96 -5.40 15.78 -13.39
CA ASP A 96 -5.40 16.25 -12.00
C ASP A 96 -5.49 15.11 -10.99
N GLU A 97 -6.37 14.13 -11.23
CA GLU A 97 -6.46 12.93 -10.37
C GLU A 97 -5.18 12.11 -10.42
N LEU A 98 -4.59 11.96 -11.61
CA LEU A 98 -3.32 11.27 -11.77
C LEU A 98 -2.19 11.96 -10.99
N GLN A 99 -2.11 13.29 -11.05
CA GLN A 99 -1.15 14.06 -10.27
C GLN A 99 -1.39 13.88 -8.77
N ALA A 100 -2.63 13.97 -8.31
CA ALA A 100 -2.98 13.78 -6.91
C ALA A 100 -2.57 12.39 -6.39
N LEU A 101 -2.83 11.34 -7.16
CA LEU A 101 -2.40 9.97 -6.81
C LEU A 101 -0.87 9.86 -6.71
N CYS A 102 -0.14 10.49 -7.63
CA CYS A 102 1.32 10.53 -7.58
C CYS A 102 1.84 11.23 -6.32
N VAL A 103 1.26 12.37 -5.97
CA VAL A 103 1.62 13.12 -4.75
C VAL A 103 1.36 12.30 -3.48
N VAL A 104 0.19 11.66 -3.37
CA VAL A 104 -0.15 10.78 -2.24
C VAL A 104 0.84 9.61 -2.13
N SER A 105 1.33 9.13 -3.26
CA SER A 105 2.34 8.08 -3.33
C SER A 105 3.79 8.57 -3.08
N GLY A 106 3.99 9.84 -2.75
CA GLY A 106 5.31 10.41 -2.42
C GLY A 106 6.11 10.89 -3.64
N VAL A 107 5.45 11.16 -4.77
CA VAL A 107 6.08 11.78 -5.94
C VAL A 107 5.95 13.31 -5.84
N SER A 108 7.07 14.02 -5.97
CA SER A 108 7.13 15.48 -5.99
C SER A 108 7.67 16.00 -7.33
N GLY A 109 7.67 17.33 -7.50
CA GLY A 109 8.25 17.97 -8.69
C GLY A 109 7.61 17.53 -10.01
N ILE A 110 6.29 17.30 -10.00
CA ILE A 110 5.59 16.77 -11.16
C ILE A 110 5.60 17.81 -12.29
N ALA A 111 6.10 17.41 -13.45
CA ALA A 111 6.14 18.23 -14.65
C ALA A 111 5.44 17.51 -15.80
N THR A 112 4.63 18.25 -16.56
CA THR A 112 3.91 17.76 -17.74
C THR A 112 4.38 18.48 -19.00
N ASP A 113 4.92 17.71 -19.94
CA ASP A 113 5.35 18.19 -21.24
C ASP A 113 4.36 17.72 -22.30
N ASN A 114 3.79 18.66 -23.05
CA ASN A 114 2.91 18.37 -24.18
C ASN A 114 3.75 18.19 -25.45
N LYS A 115 3.62 17.04 -26.12
CA LYS A 115 4.18 16.80 -27.45
C LYS A 115 3.05 16.64 -28.46
N ALA A 116 3.36 16.85 -29.74
CA ALA A 116 2.39 16.84 -30.84
C ALA A 116 1.50 15.57 -30.91
N SER A 117 1.89 14.45 -30.28
CA SER A 117 1.16 13.18 -30.28
C SER A 117 0.78 12.66 -28.88
N GLY A 118 0.98 13.42 -27.80
CA GLY A 118 0.68 12.93 -26.44
C GLY A 118 1.35 13.74 -25.33
N TYR A 119 1.16 13.28 -24.09
CA TYR A 119 1.71 13.91 -22.90
C TYR A 119 2.83 13.05 -22.29
N TYR A 120 3.88 13.73 -21.82
CA TYR A 120 4.88 13.14 -20.95
C TYR A 120 4.71 13.76 -19.58
N MET A 121 4.51 12.92 -18.56
CA MET A 121 4.53 13.37 -17.18
C MET A 121 5.74 12.77 -16.48
N SER A 122 6.47 13.59 -15.72
CA SER A 122 7.61 13.14 -14.94
C SER A 122 7.47 13.59 -13.49
N GLY A 123 8.08 12.87 -12.57
CA GLY A 123 8.12 13.22 -11.16
C GLY A 123 9.31 12.61 -10.45
N LEU A 124 9.61 13.15 -9.28
CA LEU A 124 10.74 12.77 -8.44
C LEU A 124 10.24 11.99 -7.22
N PHE A 125 10.96 10.96 -6.81
CA PHE A 125 10.72 10.27 -5.56
C PHE A 125 11.74 10.71 -4.51
N GLU A 126 11.37 11.67 -3.65
CA GLU A 126 12.26 12.12 -2.57
C GLU A 126 12.58 11.00 -1.56
N ASN A 127 11.61 10.13 -1.30
CA ASN A 127 11.72 9.00 -0.37
C ASN A 127 11.59 7.64 -1.09
N GLY A 128 12.03 7.57 -2.36
CA GLY A 128 11.95 6.35 -3.20
C GLY A 128 13.06 5.33 -2.95
N GLY A 129 13.96 5.58 -2.01
CA GLY A 129 15.15 4.76 -1.79
C GLY A 129 16.07 4.79 -3.01
N VAL A 130 16.08 3.72 -3.79
CA VAL A 130 16.91 3.57 -4.99
C VAL A 130 16.31 4.22 -6.23
N ILE A 131 15.00 4.50 -6.24
CA ILE A 131 14.33 5.15 -7.37
C ILE A 131 14.38 6.66 -7.18
N ASP A 132 14.91 7.37 -8.17
CA ASP A 132 14.96 8.84 -8.21
C ASP A 132 13.75 9.42 -8.94
N LYS A 133 13.40 8.84 -10.09
CA LYS A 133 12.44 9.43 -11.02
C LYS A 133 11.45 8.42 -11.57
N VAL A 134 10.26 8.93 -11.85
CA VAL A 134 9.22 8.23 -12.61
C VAL A 134 8.85 9.04 -13.84
N PHE A 135 8.61 8.34 -14.94
CA PHE A 135 8.16 8.91 -16.20
C PHE A 135 6.95 8.15 -16.70
N PHE A 136 5.97 8.90 -17.16
CA PHE A 136 4.74 8.41 -17.75
C PHE A 136 4.66 8.83 -19.20
N THR A 137 4.26 7.90 -20.04
CA THR A 137 3.79 8.18 -21.40
C THR A 137 2.27 8.12 -21.37
N LEU A 138 1.63 9.21 -21.75
CA LEU A 138 0.19 9.41 -21.64
C LEU A 138 -0.40 9.74 -23.02
N THR A 139 -1.53 9.11 -23.34
CA THR A 139 -2.30 9.43 -24.55
C THR A 139 -3.64 10.07 -24.14
N PRO A 140 -3.98 11.26 -24.65
CA PRO A 140 -5.28 11.87 -24.38
C PRO A 140 -6.41 11.07 -25.04
N THR A 141 -7.59 11.11 -24.45
CA THR A 141 -8.78 10.55 -25.09
C THR A 141 -9.28 11.47 -26.21
N GLU A 142 -10.06 10.92 -27.14
CA GLU A 142 -10.60 11.70 -28.27
C GLU A 142 -11.63 12.76 -27.82
N GLU A 143 -12.28 12.53 -26.68
CA GLU A 143 -13.35 13.36 -26.13
C GLU A 143 -12.81 14.53 -25.30
N ASP A 144 -11.73 14.32 -24.54
CA ASP A 144 -11.18 15.32 -23.63
C ASP A 144 -9.64 15.23 -23.54
N LYS A 145 -8.96 16.35 -23.76
CA LYS A 145 -7.50 16.43 -23.66
C LYS A 145 -6.99 16.33 -22.22
N GLU A 146 -7.84 16.61 -21.23
CA GLU A 146 -7.50 16.51 -19.81
C GLU A 146 -7.66 15.09 -19.26
N VAL A 147 -8.37 14.22 -19.98
CA VAL A 147 -8.50 12.80 -19.65
C VAL A 147 -7.47 12.01 -20.44
N VAL A 148 -6.65 11.25 -19.71
CA VAL A 148 -5.49 10.55 -20.26
C VAL A 148 -5.54 9.06 -19.95
N ILE A 149 -4.95 8.28 -20.84
CA ILE A 149 -4.66 6.85 -20.64
C ILE A 149 -3.16 6.70 -20.47
N ILE A 150 -2.75 5.95 -19.45
CA ILE A 150 -1.34 5.68 -19.18
C ILE A 150 -0.84 4.54 -20.08
N ASP A 151 -0.02 4.86 -21.06
CA ASP A 151 0.55 3.87 -21.98
C ASP A 151 1.66 3.07 -21.34
N ASN A 152 2.59 3.79 -20.71
CA ASN A 152 3.74 3.20 -20.07
C ASN A 152 4.18 4.04 -18.87
N CYS A 153 4.81 3.36 -17.92
CA CYS A 153 5.46 3.95 -16.77
C CYS A 153 6.87 3.35 -16.67
N THR A 154 7.87 4.22 -16.58
CA THR A 154 9.28 3.86 -16.46
C THR A 154 9.91 4.56 -15.28
N PHE A 155 10.77 3.84 -14.57
CA PHE A 155 11.48 4.31 -13.41
C PHE A 155 12.96 4.46 -13.75
N LYS A 156 13.61 5.45 -13.14
CA LYS A 156 15.05 5.65 -13.21
C LYS A 156 15.63 5.61 -11.81
N THR A 157 16.70 4.86 -11.64
CA THR A 157 17.39 4.74 -10.36
C THR A 157 18.43 5.83 -10.19
N LEU A 158 18.77 6.13 -8.94
CA LEU A 158 19.96 6.93 -8.62
C LEU A 158 21.17 6.19 -9.20
N ILE A 159 21.90 6.84 -10.11
CA ILE A 159 23.19 6.35 -10.58
C ILE A 159 24.21 6.86 -9.55
N GLU A 160 24.84 5.94 -8.81
CA GLU A 160 26.08 6.24 -8.08
C GLU A 160 27.26 6.35 -9.05
#